data_AF-A0A940TJ47-F1
#
_entry.id   AF-A0A940TJ47-F1
#
_cell.length_a   1.000
_cell.length_b   1.000
_cell.length_c   1.000
_cell.angle_alpha   90.00
_cell.angle_beta   90.00
_cell.angle_gamma   90.00
#
_symmetry.space_group_name_H-M   'P 1'
#
loop_
_entity.id
_entity.type
_entity.pdbx_description
1 polymer ?
#
loop_
_entity_poly.entity_id
_entity_poly.type
_entity_poly.pdbx_seq_one_letter_code
_entity_poly.pdbx_strand_id
1 'polypeptide(L)'
;MVVGIDDPPRSYPLRVAAWSEIPGLVHGFLGRAHGLPPGAFTLDDVHDALVRAGEAPKLIAAARQVHGSKVLAPEDMTALATDPSNALADELPAGDAWVSASADLLLTIRTADCVPILLVAPRARAVAAVHAGWRGTLEGVIEASLAALDASYGARANEVSAAIGPAIGGCCYTFGAEHRES
;
A
#
# COMPACT_ATOMS: atom_id res chain seq x y z
N MET A 1 2.36 -2.34 4.81
CA MET A 1 2.82 -2.67 3.44
C MET A 1 3.31 -1.40 2.79
N VAL A 2 4.33 -1.47 1.93
CA VAL A 2 4.94 -0.29 1.30
C VAL A 2 5.18 -0.47 -0.20
N VAL A 3 5.08 0.60 -0.97
CA VAL A 3 5.62 0.72 -2.33
C VAL A 3 6.00 2.18 -2.64
N GLY A 4 7.14 2.42 -3.29
CA GLY A 4 7.67 3.75 -3.61
C GLY A 4 8.86 3.65 -4.56
N ILE A 5 9.38 4.79 -5.02
CA ILE A 5 10.47 4.82 -6.02
C ILE A 5 11.74 5.41 -5.38
N ASP A 6 12.60 4.58 -4.77
CA ASP A 6 13.89 4.94 -4.14
C ASP A 6 15.00 3.88 -4.42
N ASP A 7 16.27 4.21 -4.13
CA ASP A 7 17.44 3.35 -4.37
C ASP A 7 17.61 2.28 -3.25
N PRO A 8 17.59 0.95 -3.53
CA PRO A 8 17.40 -0.07 -2.48
C PRO A 8 18.70 -0.71 -1.92
N PRO A 9 18.82 -0.94 -0.59
CA PRO A 9 19.75 -1.90 0.00
C PRO A 9 19.12 -3.25 0.43
N ARG A 10 19.96 -4.21 0.83
CA ARG A 10 19.62 -5.64 0.99
C ARG A 10 19.06 -6.02 2.38
N SER A 11 17.87 -6.63 2.33
CA SER A 11 17.17 -7.52 3.30
C SER A 11 16.02 -6.93 4.18
N TYR A 12 14.93 -7.72 4.25
CA TYR A 12 13.73 -7.66 5.14
C TYR A 12 12.52 -6.75 4.81
N PRO A 13 11.88 -6.92 3.63
CA PRO A 13 10.46 -7.33 3.59
C PRO A 13 10.18 -8.51 2.62
N LEU A 14 8.97 -9.11 2.62
CA LEU A 14 8.57 -10.03 1.54
C LEU A 14 8.46 -9.22 0.24
N ARG A 15 9.40 -9.46 -0.68
CA ARG A 15 9.46 -8.78 -1.97
C ARG A 15 8.97 -9.66 -3.11
N VAL A 16 8.47 -9.01 -4.14
CA VAL A 16 8.19 -9.63 -5.44
C VAL A 16 9.50 -9.75 -6.19
N ALA A 17 9.99 -10.97 -6.40
CA ALA A 17 11.28 -11.22 -7.03
C ALA A 17 11.37 -10.62 -8.45
N ALA A 18 10.29 -10.70 -9.24
CA ALA A 18 10.25 -10.13 -10.58
C ALA A 18 10.39 -8.60 -10.65
N TRP A 19 10.24 -7.91 -9.51
CA TRP A 19 10.33 -6.45 -9.42
C TRP A 19 11.72 -5.96 -8.97
N SER A 20 12.67 -6.86 -8.64
CA SER A 20 14.03 -6.46 -8.26
C SER A 20 14.77 -5.71 -9.37
N GLU A 21 14.38 -5.96 -10.62
CA GLU A 21 15.01 -5.37 -11.81
C GLU A 21 14.42 -4.00 -12.18
N ILE A 22 13.39 -3.53 -11.47
CA ILE A 22 12.78 -2.23 -11.74
C ILE A 22 13.63 -1.16 -11.05
N PRO A 23 14.34 -0.29 -11.80
CA PRO A 23 15.31 0.62 -11.21
C PRO A 23 14.65 1.61 -10.25
N GLY A 24 15.20 1.67 -9.04
CA GLY A 24 14.73 2.56 -8.00
C GLY A 24 13.33 2.21 -7.50
N LEU A 25 12.87 0.97 -7.55
CA LEU A 25 11.61 0.56 -6.92
C LEU A 25 11.88 -0.03 -5.53
N VAL A 26 11.22 0.53 -4.51
CA VAL A 26 11.13 -0.03 -3.17
C VAL A 26 9.73 -0.57 -2.97
N HIS A 27 9.62 -1.83 -2.54
CA HIS A 27 8.34 -2.48 -2.29
C HIS A 27 8.47 -3.56 -1.24
N GLY A 28 7.37 -3.87 -0.56
CA GLY A 28 7.31 -5.08 0.24
C GLY A 28 6.10 -5.21 1.15
N PHE A 29 5.83 -6.46 1.50
CA PHE A 29 4.86 -6.83 2.52
C PHE A 29 5.60 -7.05 3.85
N LEU A 30 5.39 -6.10 4.76
CA LEU A 30 5.90 -6.14 6.13
C LEU A 30 4.95 -6.93 7.04
N GLY A 31 5.48 -7.51 8.10
CA GLY A 31 4.71 -8.31 9.06
C GLY A 31 5.49 -8.57 10.34
N ARG A 32 4.89 -9.28 11.30
CA ARG A 32 5.51 -9.57 12.62
C ARG A 32 6.86 -10.28 12.52
N ALA A 33 7.00 -11.20 11.58
CA ALA A 33 8.26 -11.90 11.32
C ALA A 33 9.40 -10.98 10.84
N HIS A 34 9.07 -9.75 10.45
CA HIS A 34 10.01 -8.73 9.98
C HIS A 34 10.28 -7.66 11.05
N GLY A 35 10.03 -7.98 12.34
CA GLY A 35 10.39 -7.11 13.47
C GLY A 35 9.38 -6.03 13.82
N LEU A 36 8.17 -6.07 13.27
CA LEU A 36 7.07 -5.21 13.71
C LEU A 36 6.51 -5.73 15.06
N PRO A 37 6.46 -4.90 16.12
CA PRO A 37 5.95 -5.32 17.42
C PRO A 37 4.46 -5.75 17.36
N PRO A 38 3.97 -6.53 18.33
CA PRO A 38 2.55 -6.81 18.45
C PRO A 38 1.78 -5.50 18.65
N GLY A 39 0.77 -5.24 17.81
CA GLY A 39 0.04 -3.97 17.85
C GLY A 39 0.72 -2.82 17.10
N ALA A 40 1.79 -3.10 16.36
CA ALA A 40 2.49 -2.13 15.54
C ALA A 40 1.62 -1.69 14.35
N PHE A 41 0.92 -0.59 14.52
CA PHE A 41 0.05 0.01 13.51
C PHE A 41 0.36 1.49 13.30
N THR A 42 1.36 2.03 14.00
CA THR A 42 1.74 3.45 13.86
C THR A 42 2.65 3.63 12.66
N LEU A 43 2.78 4.88 12.21
CA LEU A 43 3.72 5.21 11.16
C LEU A 43 5.17 5.15 11.64
N ASP A 44 5.42 5.33 12.95
CA ASP A 44 6.75 5.17 13.55
C ASP A 44 7.22 3.72 13.40
N ASP A 45 6.37 2.74 13.70
CA ASP A 45 6.74 1.32 13.57
C ASP A 45 7.11 0.96 12.12
N VAL A 46 6.37 1.53 11.16
CA VAL A 46 6.62 1.33 9.73
C VAL A 46 7.92 2.00 9.31
N HIS A 47 8.13 3.26 9.71
CA HIS A 47 9.36 4.00 9.46
C HIS A 47 10.58 3.25 10.01
N ASP A 48 10.52 2.85 11.27
CA ASP A 48 11.56 2.09 11.95
C ASP A 48 11.87 0.75 11.27
N ALA A 49 10.84 0.02 10.83
CA ALA A 49 11.01 -1.22 10.10
C ALA A 49 11.71 -1.01 8.75
N LEU A 50 11.41 0.10 8.07
CA LEU A 50 12.03 0.47 6.81
C LEU A 50 13.49 0.89 6.99
N VAL A 51 13.76 1.72 7.99
CA VAL A 51 15.13 2.11 8.36
C VAL A 51 15.97 0.89 8.71
N ARG A 52 15.40 -0.08 9.46
CA ARG A 52 16.08 -1.37 9.73
C ARG A 52 16.31 -2.21 8.48
N ALA A 53 15.44 -2.12 7.48
CA ALA A 53 15.62 -2.75 6.18
C ALA A 53 16.58 -1.96 5.26
N GLY A 54 17.13 -0.84 5.74
CA GLY A 54 18.06 0.05 5.04
C GLY A 54 17.38 1.08 4.13
N GLU A 55 16.06 1.17 4.15
CA GLU A 55 15.30 2.15 3.38
C GLU A 55 15.14 3.45 4.20
N ALA A 56 15.26 4.61 3.55
CA ALA A 56 15.13 5.92 4.20
C ALA A 56 14.12 6.80 3.45
N PRO A 57 12.81 6.48 3.52
CA PRO A 57 11.80 7.25 2.80
C PRO A 57 11.74 8.69 3.34
N LYS A 58 11.68 9.66 2.43
CA LYS A 58 11.53 11.07 2.82
C LYS A 58 10.14 11.37 3.35
N LEU A 59 9.12 10.83 2.69
CA LEU A 59 7.71 10.99 3.07
C LEU A 59 7.00 9.63 3.06
N ILE A 60 6.07 9.45 3.98
CA ILE A 60 5.24 8.25 4.08
C ILE A 60 3.78 8.67 3.94
N ALA A 61 3.10 8.16 2.91
CA ALA A 61 1.65 8.33 2.75
C ALA A 61 0.89 7.27 3.53
N ALA A 62 -0.08 7.71 4.32
CA ALA A 62 -0.95 6.84 5.11
C ALA A 62 -2.37 7.38 5.11
N ALA A 63 -3.33 6.45 5.24
CA ALA A 63 -4.75 6.77 5.23
C ALA A 63 -5.49 6.20 6.44
N ARG A 64 -6.61 6.83 6.76
CA ARG A 64 -7.67 6.20 7.53
C ARG A 64 -8.45 5.28 6.59
N GLN A 65 -8.13 3.99 6.63
CA GLN A 65 -8.77 2.96 5.82
C GLN A 65 -10.21 2.73 6.28
N VAL A 66 -11.15 2.91 5.36
CA VAL A 66 -12.59 2.86 5.63
C VAL A 66 -13.26 1.69 4.92
N HIS A 67 -12.50 0.75 4.37
CA HIS A 67 -12.99 -0.43 3.64
C HIS A 67 -13.91 -0.08 2.47
N GLY A 68 -13.68 1.06 1.80
CA GLY A 68 -14.39 1.46 0.58
C GLY A 68 -13.49 1.39 -0.65
N SER A 69 -13.86 2.11 -1.71
CA SER A 69 -13.11 2.17 -2.97
C SER A 69 -12.38 3.49 -3.26
N LYS A 70 -12.35 4.42 -2.29
CA LYS A 70 -11.71 5.73 -2.49
C LYS A 70 -10.19 5.60 -2.61
N VAL A 71 -9.65 6.13 -3.71
CA VAL A 71 -8.23 6.25 -4.02
C VAL A 71 -7.75 7.66 -3.65
N LEU A 72 -6.58 7.75 -3.04
CA LEU A 72 -5.92 8.98 -2.65
C LEU A 72 -4.68 9.22 -3.52
N ALA A 73 -4.34 10.49 -3.71
CA ALA A 73 -3.17 10.96 -4.46
C ALA A 73 -2.37 11.97 -3.61
N PRO A 74 -1.12 12.33 -3.97
CA PRO A 74 -0.27 13.19 -3.13
C PRO A 74 -0.92 14.50 -2.68
N GLU A 75 -1.81 15.06 -3.49
CA GLU A 75 -2.62 16.25 -3.17
C GLU A 75 -3.61 16.06 -2.01
N ASP A 76 -3.99 14.83 -1.67
CA ASP A 76 -4.84 14.50 -0.53
C ASP A 76 -4.05 14.39 0.79
N MET A 77 -2.71 14.42 0.73
CA MET A 77 -1.89 14.34 1.93
C MET A 77 -2.09 15.59 2.80
N THR A 78 -2.35 15.37 4.08
CA THR A 78 -2.32 16.43 5.10
C THR A 78 -0.86 16.66 5.55
N ALA A 79 -0.61 17.75 6.29
CA ALA A 79 0.73 18.13 6.76
C ALA A 79 1.42 17.10 7.69
N LEU A 80 0.82 15.93 7.92
CA LEU A 80 1.32 14.81 8.73
C LEU A 80 2.51 14.06 8.08
N ALA A 81 3.28 14.73 7.24
CA ALA A 81 4.32 14.13 6.42
C ALA A 81 5.73 14.19 7.05
N THR A 82 5.88 14.63 8.30
CA THR A 82 7.21 14.73 8.96
C THR A 82 7.24 14.29 10.42
N ASP A 83 6.10 13.93 11.02
CA ASP A 83 6.05 13.46 12.41
C ASP A 83 5.04 12.31 12.55
N PRO A 84 5.51 11.06 12.51
CA PRO A 84 4.65 9.89 12.60
C PRO A 84 4.01 9.71 13.99
N SER A 85 4.44 10.49 15.00
CA SER A 85 3.83 10.56 16.33
C SER A 85 2.54 11.41 16.40
N ASN A 86 2.30 12.28 15.41
CA ASN A 86 1.14 13.19 15.37
C ASN A 86 -0.05 12.67 14.54
N ALA A 87 0.09 11.55 13.83
CA ALA A 87 -1.01 10.97 13.06
C ALA A 87 -1.98 10.20 13.96
N LEU A 88 -2.77 10.93 14.75
CA LEU A 88 -4.04 10.38 15.26
C LEU A 88 -4.84 9.93 14.04
N ALA A 89 -5.30 8.67 14.03
CA ALA A 89 -5.90 8.04 12.86
C ALA A 89 -7.07 8.86 12.24
N ASP A 90 -7.70 9.73 13.02
CA ASP A 90 -8.82 10.59 12.60
C ASP A 90 -8.41 11.79 11.74
N GLU A 91 -7.16 12.24 11.80
CA GLU A 91 -6.65 13.38 11.00
C GLU A 91 -6.08 12.94 9.63
N LEU A 92 -5.95 11.63 9.41
CA LEU A 92 -5.55 11.08 8.12
C LEU A 92 -6.71 11.19 7.10
N PRO A 93 -6.40 11.45 5.82
CA PRO A 93 -7.41 11.38 4.77
C PRO A 93 -8.04 9.99 4.74
N ALA A 94 -9.36 9.95 4.56
CA ALA A 94 -10.11 8.70 4.41
C ALA A 94 -9.93 8.15 3.01
N GLY A 95 -9.48 6.89 2.90
CA GLY A 95 -9.29 6.18 1.65
C GLY A 95 -8.66 4.81 1.87
N ASP A 96 -8.77 3.95 0.86
CA ASP A 96 -8.34 2.54 0.91
C ASP A 96 -7.30 2.21 -0.16
N ALA A 97 -6.91 3.18 -0.99
CA ALA A 97 -5.79 3.05 -1.90
C ALA A 97 -5.02 4.37 -2.01
N TRP A 98 -3.76 4.27 -2.37
CA TRP A 98 -2.91 5.39 -2.75
C TRP A 98 -2.35 5.16 -4.15
N VAL A 99 -2.22 6.22 -4.94
CA VAL A 99 -1.45 6.25 -6.19
C VAL A 99 -0.42 7.36 -6.15
N SER A 100 0.74 7.16 -6.78
CA SER A 100 1.74 8.22 -6.95
C SER A 100 2.76 7.88 -8.03
N ALA A 101 3.37 8.92 -8.60
CA ALA A 101 4.60 8.84 -9.40
C ALA A 101 5.77 9.60 -8.74
N SER A 102 5.61 10.05 -7.49
CA SER A 102 6.65 10.74 -6.75
C SER A 102 7.71 9.75 -6.24
N ALA A 103 8.98 10.07 -6.49
CA ALA A 103 10.11 9.29 -5.97
C ALA A 103 10.23 9.41 -4.44
N ASP A 104 9.96 10.60 -3.91
CA ASP A 104 10.18 10.90 -2.49
C ASP A 104 9.08 10.35 -1.56
N LEU A 105 8.09 9.64 -2.11
CA LEU A 105 6.89 9.20 -1.40
C LEU A 105 6.75 7.69 -1.34
N LEU A 106 6.72 7.16 -0.13
CA LEU A 106 6.41 5.76 0.12
C LEU A 106 4.92 5.59 0.45
N LEU A 107 4.20 4.85 -0.38
CA LEU A 107 2.78 4.58 -0.20
C LEU A 107 2.56 3.43 0.77
N THR A 108 1.69 3.62 1.75
CA THR A 108 1.41 2.58 2.75
C THR A 108 -0.07 2.27 2.90
N ILE A 109 -0.35 0.99 3.11
CA ILE A 109 -1.62 0.51 3.65
C ILE A 109 -1.36 -0.55 4.72
N ARG A 110 -2.32 -0.72 5.61
CA ARG A 110 -2.29 -1.66 6.74
C ARG A 110 -3.34 -2.73 6.54
N THR A 111 -3.00 -3.98 6.81
CA THR A 111 -3.97 -5.09 6.79
C THR A 111 -3.84 -5.96 8.02
N ALA A 112 -4.96 -6.48 8.46
CA ALA A 112 -5.08 -7.70 9.24
C ALA A 112 -6.25 -8.44 8.60
N ASP A 113 -5.96 -9.56 7.93
CA ASP A 113 -6.87 -10.39 7.13
C ASP A 113 -7.25 -9.86 5.73
N CYS A 114 -7.56 -8.57 5.57
CA CYS A 114 -7.85 -7.98 4.25
C CYS A 114 -6.69 -8.15 3.25
N VAL A 115 -6.98 -8.15 1.95
CA VAL A 115 -6.00 -8.43 0.89
C VAL A 115 -5.17 -7.18 0.58
N PRO A 116 -3.85 -7.20 0.82
CA PRO A 116 -2.98 -6.12 0.38
C PRO A 116 -2.54 -6.34 -1.07
N ILE A 117 -2.71 -5.33 -1.93
CA ILE A 117 -2.27 -5.38 -3.33
C ILE A 117 -1.32 -4.22 -3.62
N LEU A 118 -0.18 -4.53 -4.23
CA LEU A 118 0.73 -3.54 -4.81
C LEU A 118 0.54 -3.52 -6.32
N LEU A 119 0.50 -2.32 -6.90
CA LEU A 119 0.48 -2.11 -8.34
C LEU A 119 1.70 -1.30 -8.75
N VAL A 120 2.35 -1.70 -9.84
CA VAL A 120 3.52 -1.02 -10.39
C VAL A 120 3.35 -0.87 -11.89
N ALA A 121 3.49 0.35 -12.39
CA ALA A 121 3.52 0.69 -13.82
C ALA A 121 4.94 1.16 -14.19
N PRO A 122 5.85 0.26 -14.62
CA PRO A 122 7.26 0.60 -14.79
C PRO A 122 7.49 1.70 -15.83
N ARG A 123 6.70 1.72 -16.92
CA ARG A 123 6.80 2.71 -18.00
C ARG A 123 6.40 4.12 -17.54
N ALA A 124 5.31 4.22 -16.80
CA ALA A 124 4.80 5.47 -16.27
C ALA A 124 5.55 5.92 -15.00
N ARG A 125 6.39 5.04 -14.42
CA ARG A 125 7.02 5.24 -13.10
C ARG A 125 5.99 5.61 -12.05
N ALA A 126 4.86 4.92 -12.05
CA ALA A 126 3.77 5.11 -11.11
C ALA A 126 3.51 3.83 -10.33
N VAL A 127 3.08 3.98 -9.08
CA VAL A 127 2.82 2.88 -8.16
C VAL A 127 1.52 3.10 -7.39
N ALA A 128 0.94 2.01 -6.90
CA ALA A 128 -0.20 2.07 -5.99
C ALA A 128 -0.09 1.03 -4.87
N ALA A 129 -0.59 1.39 -3.68
CA ALA A 129 -0.82 0.48 -2.58
C ALA A 129 -2.32 0.42 -2.29
N VAL A 130 -2.90 -0.77 -2.28
CA VAL A 130 -4.35 -0.98 -2.23
C VAL A 130 -4.71 -1.91 -1.07
N HIS A 131 -5.67 -1.46 -0.26
CA HIS A 131 -6.36 -2.24 0.77
C HIS A 131 -7.65 -2.82 0.19
N ALA A 132 -7.61 -4.09 -0.20
CA ALA A 132 -8.76 -4.80 -0.74
C ALA A 132 -9.41 -5.69 0.34
N GLY A 133 -10.20 -5.07 1.22
CA GLY A 133 -11.18 -5.79 2.04
C GLY A 133 -12.35 -6.28 1.19
N TRP A 134 -13.18 -7.19 1.70
CA TRP A 134 -14.32 -7.73 0.94
C TRP A 134 -15.25 -6.63 0.39
N ARG A 135 -15.60 -5.64 1.22
CA ARG A 135 -16.44 -4.51 0.82
C ARG A 135 -15.78 -3.63 -0.24
N GLY A 136 -14.53 -3.21 -0.02
CA GLY A 136 -13.78 -2.40 -0.98
C GLY A 136 -13.58 -3.12 -2.32
N THR A 137 -13.44 -4.45 -2.30
CA THR A 137 -13.36 -5.28 -3.50
C THR A 137 -14.67 -5.24 -4.28
N LEU A 138 -15.82 -5.42 -3.61
CA LEU A 138 -17.14 -5.30 -4.25
C LEU A 138 -17.44 -3.88 -4.76
N GLU A 139 -16.94 -2.86 -4.06
CA GLU A 139 -17.05 -1.45 -4.48
C GLU A 139 -16.04 -1.05 -5.59
N GLY A 140 -15.18 -1.97 -6.02
CA GLY A 140 -14.26 -1.76 -7.15
C GLY A 140 -12.98 -0.99 -6.82
N VAL A 141 -12.38 -1.16 -5.64
CA VAL A 141 -11.17 -0.42 -5.23
C VAL A 141 -9.96 -0.69 -6.16
N ILE A 142 -9.88 -1.88 -6.76
CA ILE A 142 -8.79 -2.25 -7.67
C ILE A 142 -8.96 -1.53 -9.01
N GLU A 143 -10.18 -1.55 -9.54
CA GLU A 143 -10.59 -0.86 -10.76
C GLU A 143 -10.42 0.66 -10.62
N ALA A 144 -10.83 1.21 -9.47
CA ALA A 144 -10.62 2.62 -9.16
C ALA A 144 -9.13 2.98 -9.11
N SER A 145 -8.29 2.10 -8.54
CA SER A 145 -6.83 2.32 -8.48
C SER A 145 -6.19 2.29 -9.86
N LEU A 146 -6.58 1.35 -10.72
CA LEU A 146 -6.11 1.28 -12.11
C LEU A 146 -6.56 2.50 -12.93
N ALA A 147 -7.82 2.92 -12.75
CA ALA A 147 -8.35 4.11 -13.41
C ALA A 147 -7.63 5.39 -12.96
N ALA A 148 -7.29 5.52 -11.67
CA ALA A 148 -6.51 6.64 -11.15
C ALA A 148 -5.07 6.65 -11.68
N LEU A 149 -4.41 5.49 -11.77
CA LEU A 149 -3.09 5.36 -12.38
C LEU A 149 -3.08 5.79 -13.85
N ASP A 150 -4.09 5.37 -14.62
CA ASP A 150 -4.23 5.76 -16.02
C ASP A 150 -4.53 7.26 -16.17
N ALA A 151 -5.53 7.76 -15.45
CA ALA A 151 -5.96 9.16 -15.55
C ALA A 151 -4.86 10.15 -15.12
N SER A 152 -4.10 9.84 -14.06
CA SER A 152 -3.10 10.76 -13.51
C SER A 152 -1.72 10.61 -14.16
N TYR A 153 -1.35 9.40 -14.61
CA TYR A 153 0.02 9.10 -15.04
C TYR A 153 0.12 8.38 -16.40
N GLY A 154 -1.00 8.12 -17.08
CA GLY A 154 -1.03 7.37 -18.35
C GLY A 154 -0.65 5.90 -18.21
N ALA A 155 -0.75 5.34 -16.99
CA ALA A 155 -0.44 3.95 -16.71
C ALA A 155 -1.63 3.04 -17.05
N ARG A 156 -1.68 2.58 -18.30
CA ARG A 156 -2.76 1.69 -18.77
C ARG A 156 -2.72 0.35 -18.03
N ALA A 157 -3.89 -0.21 -17.75
CA ALA A 157 -4.02 -1.43 -16.95
C ALA A 157 -3.20 -2.64 -17.48
N ASN A 158 -3.03 -2.76 -18.80
CA ASN A 158 -2.22 -3.81 -19.42
C ASN A 158 -0.69 -3.60 -19.29
N GLU A 159 -0.26 -2.46 -18.77
CA GLU A 159 1.13 -2.10 -18.48
C GLU A 159 1.42 -2.11 -16.96
N VAL A 160 0.42 -2.45 -16.15
CA VAL A 160 0.52 -2.52 -14.68
C VAL A 160 0.77 -3.97 -14.24
N SER A 161 1.83 -4.18 -13.47
CA SER A 161 2.07 -5.42 -12.74
C SER A 161 1.42 -5.33 -11.36
N ALA A 162 0.75 -6.40 -10.95
CA ALA A 162 0.17 -6.51 -9.61
C ALA A 162 0.88 -7.57 -8.78
N ALA A 163 0.95 -7.36 -7.47
CA ALA A 163 1.35 -8.36 -6.50
C ALA A 163 0.36 -8.42 -5.34
N ILE A 164 -0.08 -9.63 -5.03
CA ILE A 164 -1.02 -9.90 -3.94
C ILE A 164 -0.21 -10.41 -2.75
N GLY A 165 -0.33 -9.73 -1.62
CA GLY A 165 0.39 -10.08 -0.41
C GLY A 165 -0.35 -11.05 0.51
N PRO A 166 0.23 -11.33 1.68
CA PRO A 166 -0.39 -12.19 2.68
C PRO A 166 -1.75 -11.65 3.14
N ALA A 167 -2.75 -12.52 3.12
CA ALA A 167 -4.13 -12.25 3.52
C ALA A 167 -4.76 -13.51 4.12
N ILE A 168 -5.97 -13.39 4.69
CA ILE A 168 -6.69 -14.57 5.14
C ILE A 168 -7.07 -15.45 3.93
N GLY A 169 -6.77 -16.74 4.03
CA GLY A 169 -7.09 -17.71 2.98
C GLY A 169 -8.50 -18.29 3.15
N GLY A 170 -9.05 -18.86 2.06
CA GLY A 170 -10.36 -19.52 2.09
C GLY A 170 -10.49 -20.67 3.12
N CYS A 171 -9.37 -21.23 3.59
CA CYS A 171 -9.34 -22.21 4.67
C CYS A 171 -9.77 -21.64 6.04
N CYS A 172 -9.65 -20.33 6.23
CA CYS A 172 -9.94 -19.64 7.48
C CYS A 172 -10.98 -18.52 7.33
N TYR A 173 -11.33 -18.15 6.10
CA TYR A 173 -12.25 -17.05 5.82
C TYR A 173 -13.70 -17.53 5.72
N THR A 174 -14.38 -17.58 6.87
CA THR A 174 -15.79 -17.99 6.96
C THR A 174 -16.70 -16.77 7.04
N PHE A 175 -17.60 -16.62 6.06
CA PHE A 175 -18.69 -15.66 6.11
C PHE A 175 -20.03 -16.33 6.44
N GLY A 176 -20.91 -15.57 7.07
CA GLY A 176 -22.33 -15.88 7.11
C GLY A 176 -22.93 -15.90 5.70
N ALA A 177 -24.09 -16.55 5.54
CA ALA A 177 -24.72 -16.75 4.24
C ALA A 177 -25.07 -15.43 3.52
N GLU A 178 -25.23 -14.34 4.28
CA GLU A 178 -25.59 -13.00 3.82
C GLU A 178 -24.55 -12.31 2.92
N HIS A 179 -23.34 -12.86 2.79
CA HIS A 179 -22.25 -12.26 2.02
C HIS A 179 -21.77 -13.13 0.84
N ARG A 180 -22.50 -14.21 0.50
CA ARG A 180 -22.11 -15.15 -0.58
C ARG A 180 -22.60 -14.75 -1.98
N GLU A 181 -23.54 -13.82 -2.09
CA GLU A 181 -24.14 -13.40 -3.37
C GLU A 181 -24.19 -11.86 -3.43
N SER A 182 -23.21 -11.26 -4.08
CA SER A 182 -23.19 -9.83 -4.45
C SER A 182 -22.41 -9.66 -5.73
#